data_AF-A0A2E8WMG3-F1
#
_entry.id   AF-A0A2E8WMG3-F1
#
_cell.length_a   1.000
_cell.length_b   1.000
_cell.length_c   1.000
_cell.angle_alpha   90.00
_cell.angle_beta   90.00
_cell.angle_gamma   90.00
#
_symmetry.space_group_name_H-M   'P 1'
#
loop_
_entity.id
_entity.type
_entity.pdbx_description
1 polymer ?
#
loop_
_entity_poly.entity_id
_entity_poly.type
_entity_poly.pdbx_seq_one_letter_code
_entity_poly.pdbx_strand_id
1 'polypeptide(L)'
;MTQSQSGTVKQVKLGFSWTTLFFGLFVPLVRGDIKWAAIMFVLAFLSFGLSWLVFQFLYNKVHTRALLESGYAASTEEDRRRLQAAGLVLGET
;
A
#
# COMPACT_ATOMS: atom_id res chain seq x y z
N MET A 1 9.21 0.65 7.96
CA MET A 1 8.13 0.06 8.75
C MET A 1 7.24 1.18 9.27
N THR A 2 5.98 0.89 9.59
CA THR A 2 5.03 1.89 10.10
C THR A 2 4.46 1.42 11.43
N GLN A 3 4.52 2.25 12.47
CA GLN A 3 4.05 1.96 13.82
C GLN A 3 2.71 2.68 14.09
N SER A 4 1.75 1.96 14.67
CA SER A 4 0.50 2.54 15.17
C SER A 4 0.69 3.09 16.59
N GLN A 5 -0.15 4.04 17.01
CA GLN A 5 -0.17 4.57 18.39
C GLN A 5 -0.36 3.49 19.47
N SER A 6 -0.89 2.31 19.12
CA SER A 6 -1.00 1.13 20.00
C SER A 6 0.29 0.29 20.13
N GLY A 7 1.41 0.74 19.54
CA GLY A 7 2.69 0.01 19.54
C GLY A 7 2.79 -1.11 18.49
N THR A 8 1.75 -1.35 17.69
CA THR A 8 1.79 -2.35 16.61
C THR A 8 2.61 -1.86 15.43
N VAL A 9 3.71 -2.57 15.12
CA VAL A 9 4.56 -2.29 13.95
C VAL A 9 4.08 -3.14 12.77
N LYS A 10 3.71 -2.50 11.67
CA LYS A 10 3.46 -3.15 10.37
C LYS A 10 4.61 -2.90 9.42
N GLN A 11 5.13 -3.97 8.83
CA GLN A 11 6.11 -3.84 7.75
C GLN A 11 5.39 -3.60 6.43
N VAL A 12 5.77 -2.51 5.76
CA VAL A 12 5.24 -2.13 4.44
C VAL A 12 6.36 -2.19 3.41
N LYS A 13 6.04 -2.71 2.23
CA LYS A 13 6.96 -2.73 1.07
C LYS A 13 6.60 -1.55 0.17
N LEU A 14 7.61 -0.84 -0.31
CA LEU A 14 7.47 0.24 -1.29
C LEU A 14 7.85 -0.27 -2.68
N GLY A 15 7.18 0.24 -3.73
CA GLY A 15 7.47 -0.14 -5.11
C GLY A 15 6.78 -1.44 -5.56
N PHE A 16 7.46 -2.20 -6.43
CA PHE A 16 6.94 -3.41 -7.09
C PHE A 16 6.43 -4.47 -6.11
N SER A 17 5.31 -5.12 -6.45
CA SER A 17 4.65 -6.10 -5.60
C SER A 17 4.48 -7.45 -6.30
N TRP A 18 5.42 -8.37 -6.06
CA TRP A 18 5.34 -9.75 -6.56
C TRP A 18 4.05 -10.46 -6.15
N THR A 19 3.58 -10.24 -4.92
CA THR A 19 2.32 -10.84 -4.46
C THR A 19 1.12 -10.31 -5.25
N THR A 20 1.10 -9.03 -5.57
CA THR A 20 -0.01 -8.42 -6.33
C THR A 20 0.02 -8.87 -7.79
N LEU A 21 1.20 -9.13 -8.35
CA LEU A 21 1.33 -9.67 -9.70
C LEU A 21 0.75 -11.08 -9.84
N PHE A 22 0.92 -11.96 -8.86
CA PHE A 22 0.44 -13.35 -8.96
C PHE A 22 -0.96 -13.56 -8.38
N PHE A 23 -1.34 -12.78 -7.36
CA PHE A 23 -2.58 -13.01 -6.60
C PHE A 23 -3.59 -11.85 -6.69
N GLY A 24 -3.22 -10.71 -7.27
CA GLY A 24 -4.05 -9.51 -7.48
C GLY A 24 -5.09 -9.27 -6.39
N LEU A 25 -6.37 -9.53 -6.66
CA LEU A 25 -7.49 -9.23 -5.73
C LEU A 25 -7.39 -9.95 -4.37
N PHE A 26 -6.72 -11.10 -4.31
CA PHE A 26 -6.56 -11.84 -3.04
C PHE A 26 -5.60 -11.14 -2.08
N VAL A 27 -4.65 -10.33 -2.59
CA VAL A 27 -3.69 -9.60 -1.76
C VAL A 27 -4.35 -8.56 -0.86
N PRO A 28 -5.20 -7.63 -1.36
CA PRO A 28 -5.90 -6.69 -0.50
C PRO A 28 -6.86 -7.38 0.47
N LEU A 29 -7.52 -8.47 0.07
CA LEU A 29 -8.39 -9.24 0.97
C LEU A 29 -7.63 -9.80 2.17
N VAL A 30 -6.49 -10.47 1.94
CA VAL A 30 -5.66 -11.03 3.02
C VAL A 30 -5.06 -9.93 3.91
N ARG A 31 -4.83 -8.73 3.35
CA ARG A 31 -4.34 -7.56 4.10
C ARG A 31 -5.44 -6.79 4.84
N GLY A 32 -6.71 -7.19 4.72
CA GLY A 32 -7.85 -6.51 5.32
C GLY A 32 -8.24 -5.20 4.63
N ASP A 33 -7.77 -4.97 3.40
CA ASP A 33 -8.02 -3.76 2.62
C ASP A 33 -9.20 -3.96 1.65
N ILE A 34 -10.40 -4.11 2.22
CA ILE A 34 -11.62 -4.45 1.45
C ILE A 34 -11.96 -3.36 0.43
N LYS A 35 -11.71 -2.09 0.77
CA LYS A 35 -11.92 -0.93 -0.14
C LYS A 35 -11.12 -1.12 -1.42
N TRP A 36 -9.83 -1.41 -1.31
CA TRP A 36 -8.98 -1.59 -2.48
C TRP A 36 -9.21 -2.92 -3.20
N ALA A 37 -9.62 -3.97 -2.50
CA ALA A 37 -10.05 -5.22 -3.15
C ALA A 37 -11.22 -4.99 -4.12
N ALA A 38 -12.24 -4.24 -3.70
CA ALA A 38 -13.39 -3.90 -4.55
C ALA A 38 -12.99 -3.02 -5.74
N ILE A 39 -12.16 -1.99 -5.52
CA ILE A 39 -11.67 -1.10 -6.59
C ILE A 39 -10.86 -1.88 -7.63
N MET A 40 -9.94 -2.73 -7.18
CA MET A 40 -9.13 -3.56 -8.08
C MET A 40 -9.98 -4.55 -8.87
N PHE A 41 -11.03 -5.12 -8.25
CA PHE A 41 -11.95 -6.02 -8.95
C PHE A 41 -12.74 -5.30 -10.05
N VAL A 42 -13.32 -4.13 -9.75
CA VAL A 42 -14.06 -3.34 -10.75
C VAL A 42 -13.14 -2.90 -11.89
N LEU A 43 -11.94 -2.43 -11.58
CA LEU A 43 -10.98 -2.01 -12.60
C LEU A 43 -10.46 -3.19 -13.43
N ALA A 44 -10.21 -4.34 -12.81
CA ALA A 44 -9.87 -5.56 -13.53
C ALA A 44 -11.00 -5.95 -14.49
N PHE A 45 -12.26 -5.89 -14.04
CA PHE A 45 -13.41 -6.19 -14.88
C PHE A 45 -13.54 -5.23 -16.08
N LEU A 46 -13.48 -3.92 -15.83
CA LEU A 46 -13.61 -2.89 -16.89
C LEU A 46 -12.44 -2.88 -17.88
N SER A 47 -11.25 -3.27 -17.43
CA SER A 47 -10.04 -3.32 -18.26
C SER A 47 -9.77 -4.70 -18.88
N PHE A 48 -10.70 -5.65 -18.75
CA PHE A 48 -10.52 -7.05 -19.16
C PHE A 48 -9.22 -7.67 -18.60
N GLY A 49 -8.87 -7.32 -17.36
CA GLY A 49 -7.69 -7.80 -16.65
C GLY A 49 -6.42 -6.98 -16.87
N LEU A 50 -6.40 -6.00 -17.78
CA LEU A 50 -5.17 -5.25 -18.10
C LEU A 50 -4.65 -4.43 -16.91
N SER A 51 -5.54 -3.86 -16.10
CA SER A 51 -5.17 -3.10 -14.90
C SER A 51 -4.36 -3.92 -13.89
N TRP A 52 -4.46 -5.25 -13.92
CA TRP A 52 -3.68 -6.17 -13.08
C TRP A 52 -2.17 -5.95 -13.23
N LEU A 53 -1.71 -5.70 -14.47
CA LEU A 53 -0.29 -5.50 -14.77
C LEU A 53 0.24 -4.18 -14.20
N VAL A 54 -0.64 -3.20 -14.01
CA VAL A 54 -0.31 -1.88 -13.46
C VAL A 54 -0.36 -1.90 -11.94
N PHE A 55 -1.33 -2.62 -11.37
CA PHE A 55 -1.60 -2.59 -9.93
C PHE A 55 -0.45 -3.06 -9.07
N GLN A 56 0.42 -3.95 -9.56
CA GLN A 56 1.58 -4.39 -8.80
C GLN A 56 2.58 -3.25 -8.48
N PHE A 57 2.63 -2.19 -9.30
CA PHE A 57 3.48 -1.03 -9.05
C PHE A 57 2.80 -0.03 -8.09
N LEU A 58 1.47 0.04 -8.13
CA LEU A 58 0.70 1.09 -7.45
C LEU A 58 0.18 0.65 -6.08
N TYR A 59 -0.23 -0.62 -5.94
CA TYR A 59 -0.96 -1.12 -4.78
C TYR A 59 -0.15 -1.02 -3.47
N ASN A 60 1.15 -1.30 -3.51
CA ASN A 60 2.01 -1.15 -2.33
C ASN A 60 2.04 0.29 -1.80
N LYS A 61 2.11 1.28 -2.71
CA LYS A 61 2.08 2.72 -2.37
C LYS A 61 0.74 3.10 -1.77
N VAL A 62 -0.33 2.66 -2.41
CA VAL A 62 -1.72 2.84 -1.99
C VAL A 62 -1.98 2.25 -0.59
N HIS A 63 -1.57 1.01 -0.36
CA HIS A 63 -1.73 0.34 0.92
C HIS A 63 -0.96 1.07 2.04
N THR A 64 0.24 1.55 1.72
CA THR A 64 1.04 2.35 2.67
C THR A 64 0.32 3.67 3.00
N ARG A 65 -0.30 4.36 2.03
CA ARG A 65 -1.13 5.54 2.30
C ARG A 65 -2.31 5.24 3.20
N ALA A 66 -3.04 4.16 2.94
CA ALA A 66 -4.16 3.75 3.77
C ALA A 66 -3.75 3.49 5.23
N LEU A 67 -2.55 2.96 5.45
CA LEU A 67 -1.97 2.81 6.79
C LEU A 67 -1.66 4.18 7.42
N LEU A 68 -1.04 5.09 6.68
CA LEU A 68 -0.77 6.45 7.17
C LEU A 68 -2.06 7.20 7.54
N GLU A 69 -3.10 7.11 6.71
CA GLU A 69 -4.42 7.68 6.96
C GLU A 69 -5.12 7.08 8.18
N SER A 70 -4.85 5.81 8.50
CA SER A 70 -5.39 5.13 9.70
C SER A 70 -4.57 5.40 10.98
N GLY A 71 -3.66 6.38 10.95
CA GLY A 71 -2.91 6.83 12.10
C GLY A 71 -1.62 6.04 12.36
N TYR A 72 -1.14 5.26 11.40
CA TYR A 72 0.21 4.73 11.45
C TYR A 72 1.22 5.82 11.07
N ALA A 73 2.36 5.87 11.76
CA ALA A 73 3.47 6.76 11.46
C ALA A 73 4.74 5.96 11.12
N ALA A 74 5.75 6.62 10.57
CA ALA A 74 7.06 6.01 10.40
C ALA A 74 7.62 5.57 11.77
N SER A 75 8.08 4.32 11.89
CA SER A 75 8.66 3.82 13.15
C SER A 75 10.06 4.33 13.44
N THR A 76 10.79 4.74 12.41
CA THR A 76 12.17 5.22 12.51
C THR A 76 12.37 6.43 11.58
N GLU A 77 13.41 7.22 11.83
CA GLU A 77 13.77 8.34 10.98
C GLU A 77 14.18 7.89 9.56
N GLU A 78 14.83 6.73 9.44
CA GLU A 78 15.15 6.14 8.13
C GLU A 78 13.88 5.77 7.36
N ASP A 79 12.89 5.18 8.04
CA ASP A 79 11.60 4.89 7.43
C ASP A 79 10.86 6.15 7.00
N ARG A 80 10.97 7.23 7.79
CA ARG A 80 10.41 8.54 7.44
C ARG A 80 11.04 9.07 6.15
N ARG A 81 12.37 9.01 6.03
CA ARG A 81 13.09 9.40 4.81
C ARG A 81 12.66 8.57 3.60
N ARG A 82 12.48 7.26 3.75
CA ARG A 82 12.00 6.38 2.67
C ARG A 82 10.56 6.72 2.25
N LEU A 83 9.69 7.04 3.20
CA LEU A 83 8.31 7.47 2.91
C LEU A 83 8.26 8.86 2.26
N GLN A 84 9.13 9.78 2.65
CA GLN A 84 9.31 11.08 2.00
C GLN A 84 9.80 10.92 0.56
N ALA A 85 10.84 10.10 0.33
CA ALA A 85 11.34 9.79 -1.01
C ALA A 85 10.26 9.16 -1.92
N ALA A 86 9.33 8.40 -1.34
CA ALA A 86 8.19 7.83 -2.06
C ALA A 86 7.03 8.82 -2.29
N GLY A 87 7.11 10.05 -1.77
CA GLY A 87 6.06 11.07 -1.82
C GLY A 87 4.79 10.66 -1.05
N LEU A 88 4.98 10.01 0.10
CA LEU A 88 3.90 9.51 0.96
C LEU A 88 3.68 10.35 2.23
N VAL A 89 4.70 11.05 2.69
CA VAL A 89 4.65 11.94 3.85
C VAL A 89 5.25 13.27 3.44
N LEU A 90 4.59 14.39 3.75
CA LEU A 90 5.15 15.72 3.55
C LEU A 90 6.23 15.94 4.62
N GLY A 91 7.42 16.37 4.18
CA GLY A 91 8.38 16.91 5.13
C GLY A 91 7.85 18.26 5.61
N GLU A 92 7.52 18.37 6.89
CA GLU A 92 7.46 19.68 7.50
C GLU A 92 8.89 20.23 7.48
N THR A 93 9.10 21.25 6.63
CA THR A 93 10.32 22.07 6.58
C THR A 93 10.45 22.92 7.83
#